data_AF-A0A3N5YQW7-F1
#
_entry.id   AF-A0A3N5YQW7-F1
#
_cell.length_a   1.000
_cell.length_b   1.000
_cell.length_c   1.000
_cell.angle_alpha   90.00
_cell.angle_beta   90.00
_cell.angle_gamma   90.00
#
_symmetry.space_group_name_H-M   'P 1'
#
loop_
_entity.id
_entity.type
_entity.pdbx_description
1 polymer ?
#
loop_
_entity_poly.entity_id
_entity_poly.type
_entity_poly.pdbx_seq_one_letter_code
_entity_poly.pdbx_strand_id
1 'polypeptide(L)'
;MIEFYERLKNDFNEFLENQKKKYPEDELLKIDLHCHDYNSDVPDELLGRILNVPETWLKTDALVNELDGNKCDVITITNHNNTRSCYELLEKGRDVLTGAEFSCFVPDYNIGIHVLAYGFNHKQESVLNKLRKNIYQFQEYTCRENIPTIWAHPLYHYTSNGVPPFDFFRKLVLLFERFEVINGQRDTWQNMMVKAWLEKTDKKTLDSYAAEFEIDIFRYCRNPYLKVFAGGSDSHIGLFAGVTGSYLHVPRLKERLRAEKGSDLALEALRNGRIIPFGSVNNSEKLTIALLDYVFQIAMNYKDPGLIRLLLHKGTTRDKIISLIASNGFSEVQRHKTTMHFIKLFHDCLMGVSPSFAKKLMVPRIYKPIFRDAIEMAETNRSRKEDIVQIYHKSIIQINEKLNKILFSRLNKKLTVYFNENKGYNANINTLLSGFELPSVIRAYIEPEKPDITDLNNIDFRKLFDGLPFPFFALSLILSATYASSRAMYNTRPLLSLFAKETGNYVHPERVLWLSDTFDDNNGVSM
;
A
#
# COMPACT_ATOMS: atom_id res chain seq x y z
N MET A 1 -13.26 -4.49 22.02
CA MET A 1 -12.72 -4.20 20.67
C MET A 1 -12.19 -2.77 20.62
N ILE A 2 -13.00 -1.76 20.91
CA ILE A 2 -12.55 -0.36 21.06
C ILE A 2 -11.36 -0.27 22.03
N GLU A 3 -11.48 -0.87 23.22
CA GLU A 3 -10.39 -0.94 24.20
C GLU A 3 -9.10 -1.58 23.67
N PHE A 4 -9.18 -2.55 22.74
CA PHE A 4 -8.00 -3.20 22.16
C PHE A 4 -7.25 -2.25 21.22
N TYR A 5 -7.98 -1.59 20.32
CA TYR A 5 -7.39 -0.62 19.39
C TYR A 5 -6.94 0.66 20.10
N GLU A 6 -7.64 1.10 21.14
CA GLU A 6 -7.21 2.22 21.99
C GLU A 6 -5.92 1.88 22.74
N ARG A 7 -5.83 0.68 23.33
CA ARG A 7 -4.60 0.20 23.96
C ARG A 7 -3.45 0.14 22.95
N LEU A 8 -3.66 -0.47 21.77
CA LEU A 8 -2.65 -0.52 20.71
C LEU A 8 -2.14 0.88 20.32
N LYS A 9 -3.05 1.84 20.18
CA LYS A 9 -2.71 3.23 19.86
C LYS A 9 -1.92 3.90 20.98
N ASN A 10 -2.30 3.68 22.23
CA ASN A 10 -1.59 4.25 23.38
C ASN A 10 -0.17 3.66 23.51
N ASP A 11 -0.04 2.33 23.43
CA ASP A 11 1.26 1.64 23.46
C ASP A 11 2.16 2.10 22.30
N PHE A 12 1.59 2.32 21.11
CA PHE A 12 2.30 2.84 19.95
C PHE A 12 2.82 4.27 20.19
N ASN A 13 1.97 5.17 20.69
CA ASN A 13 2.37 6.54 20.99
C ASN A 13 3.44 6.60 22.09
N GLU A 14 3.28 5.80 23.14
CA GLU A 14 4.28 5.68 24.21
C GLU A 14 5.62 5.16 23.67
N PHE A 15 5.58 4.15 22.80
CA PHE A 15 6.77 3.64 22.13
C PHE A 15 7.50 4.74 21.36
N LEU A 16 6.80 5.52 20.52
CA LEU A 16 7.43 6.61 19.75
C LEU A 16 8.02 7.70 20.66
N GLU A 17 7.32 8.08 21.73
CA GLU A 17 7.82 9.07 22.70
C GLU A 17 9.09 8.59 23.40
N ASN A 18 9.16 7.30 23.73
CA ASN A 18 10.36 6.69 24.31
C ASN A 18 11.51 6.64 23.29
N GLN A 19 11.22 6.31 22.03
CA GLN A 19 12.20 6.32 20.95
C GLN A 19 12.81 7.71 20.73
N LYS A 20 11.99 8.77 20.72
CA LYS A 20 12.43 10.16 20.52
C LYS A 20 13.42 10.64 21.59
N LYS A 21 13.33 10.11 22.82
CA LYS A 21 14.19 10.51 23.96
C LYS A 21 15.53 9.79 24.00
N LYS A 22 15.80 8.86 23.08
CA LYS A 22 16.99 7.99 23.14
C LYS A 22 18.30 8.73 22.89
N TYR A 23 18.27 9.82 22.12
CA TYR A 23 19.45 10.60 21.74
C TYR A 23 19.14 12.11 21.67
N PRO A 24 20.15 12.99 21.77
CA PRO A 24 19.97 14.43 21.63
C PRO A 24 19.43 14.82 20.25
N GLU A 25 18.42 15.69 20.21
CA GLU A 25 17.74 16.09 18.96
C GLU A 25 18.68 16.76 17.95
N ASP A 26 19.70 17.49 18.40
CA ASP A 26 20.67 18.16 17.54
C ASP A 26 21.74 17.23 16.95
N GLU A 27 21.70 15.94 17.31
CA GLU A 27 22.53 14.87 16.78
C GLU A 27 21.75 13.88 15.89
N LEU A 28 20.54 14.23 15.47
CA LEU A 28 19.69 13.38 14.65
C LEU A 28 19.62 13.84 13.19
N LEU A 29 19.88 12.91 12.27
CA LEU A 29 19.54 13.05 10.85
C LEU A 29 18.21 12.37 10.58
N LYS A 30 17.25 13.10 10.02
CA LYS A 30 15.96 12.57 9.57
C LYS A 30 16.07 11.97 8.18
N ILE A 31 15.59 10.74 8.01
CA ILE A 31 15.56 10.04 6.72
C ILE A 31 14.31 9.17 6.61
N ASP A 32 13.73 9.08 5.42
CA ASP A 32 12.78 8.01 5.10
C ASP A 32 13.56 6.85 4.49
N LEU A 33 13.64 5.73 5.20
CA LEU A 33 14.41 4.58 4.76
C LEU A 33 13.67 3.72 3.72
N HIS A 34 12.37 3.93 3.52
CA HIS A 34 11.57 3.07 2.65
C HIS A 34 10.58 3.89 1.85
N CYS A 35 10.90 4.17 0.59
CA CYS A 35 9.98 4.83 -0.34
C CYS A 35 10.33 4.52 -1.79
N HIS A 36 9.34 4.62 -2.67
CA HIS A 36 9.42 4.16 -4.05
C HIS A 36 8.97 5.25 -5.02
N ASP A 37 9.58 5.25 -6.20
CA ASP A 37 9.15 6.04 -7.34
C ASP A 37 8.81 5.14 -8.53
N TYR A 38 8.59 5.75 -9.70
CA TYR A 38 8.23 5.07 -10.94
C TYR A 38 9.17 3.92 -11.34
N ASN A 39 10.41 3.87 -10.83
CA ASN A 39 11.33 2.78 -11.13
C ASN A 39 11.08 1.52 -10.28
N SER A 40 10.07 1.50 -9.41
CA SER A 40 9.37 0.29 -8.94
C SER A 40 8.23 -0.07 -9.91
N ASP A 41 8.58 -0.54 -11.10
CA ASP A 41 7.63 -0.69 -12.22
C ASP A 41 7.03 -2.10 -12.38
N VAL A 42 7.44 -3.06 -11.54
CA VAL A 42 6.95 -4.45 -11.59
C VAL A 42 6.08 -4.75 -10.39
N PRO A 43 4.75 -4.89 -10.57
CA PRO A 43 3.85 -5.13 -9.45
C PRO A 43 3.98 -6.51 -8.84
N ASP A 44 3.84 -6.55 -7.53
CA ASP A 44 3.70 -7.78 -6.77
C ASP A 44 2.35 -8.47 -7.03
N GLU A 45 1.27 -7.71 -7.23
CA GLU A 45 -0.04 -8.27 -7.50
C GLU A 45 -0.13 -8.91 -8.89
N LEU A 46 -0.63 -10.15 -8.93
CA LEU A 46 -0.85 -10.89 -10.16
C LEU A 46 -1.71 -10.12 -11.18
N LEU A 47 -2.77 -9.46 -10.70
CA LEU A 47 -3.67 -8.69 -11.55
C LEU A 47 -2.96 -7.49 -12.18
N GLY A 48 -2.14 -6.76 -11.42
CA GLY A 48 -1.31 -5.66 -11.95
C GLY A 48 -0.36 -6.14 -13.04
N ARG A 49 0.30 -7.30 -12.83
CA ARG A 49 1.17 -7.92 -13.84
C ARG A 49 0.41 -8.31 -15.11
N ILE A 50 -0.76 -8.93 -14.98
CA ILE A 50 -1.60 -9.30 -16.13
C ILE A 50 -1.99 -8.03 -16.90
N LEU A 51 -2.43 -6.98 -16.20
CA LEU A 51 -2.87 -5.71 -16.76
C LEU A 51 -1.74 -4.80 -17.24
N ASN A 52 -0.48 -5.14 -16.96
CA ASN A 52 0.69 -4.31 -17.25
C ASN A 52 0.60 -2.90 -16.62
N VAL A 53 0.13 -2.86 -15.38
CA VAL A 53 -0.02 -1.65 -14.57
C VAL A 53 1.15 -1.59 -13.58
N PRO A 54 1.98 -0.53 -13.58
CA PRO A 54 3.03 -0.35 -12.58
C PRO A 54 2.44 -0.05 -11.20
N GLU A 55 3.21 -0.25 -10.13
CA GLU A 55 2.77 0.03 -8.75
C GLU A 55 2.62 1.52 -8.46
N THR A 56 3.27 2.36 -9.25
CA THR A 56 3.20 3.81 -9.13
C THR A 56 3.53 4.53 -10.43
N TRP A 57 3.02 5.75 -10.58
CA TRP A 57 3.48 6.73 -11.59
C TRP A 57 4.19 7.93 -10.97
N LEU A 58 4.59 7.83 -9.69
CA LEU A 58 5.27 8.90 -8.97
C LEU A 58 6.65 9.17 -9.58
N LYS A 59 6.86 10.37 -10.09
CA LYS A 59 8.16 10.78 -10.61
C LYS A 59 9.17 10.98 -9.47
N THR A 60 10.42 10.65 -9.71
CA THR A 60 11.54 10.84 -8.77
C THR A 60 11.58 12.27 -8.21
N ASP A 61 11.49 13.30 -9.07
CA ASP A 61 11.52 14.69 -8.61
C ASP A 61 10.32 15.05 -7.71
N ALA A 62 9.15 14.43 -7.93
CA ALA A 62 7.97 14.65 -7.09
C ALA A 62 8.14 14.01 -5.71
N LEU A 63 8.66 12.77 -5.64
CA LEU A 63 9.00 12.12 -4.38
C LEU A 63 10.03 12.93 -3.60
N VAL A 64 11.08 13.37 -4.28
CA VAL A 64 12.16 14.16 -3.70
C VAL A 64 11.66 15.50 -3.14
N ASN A 65 10.78 16.21 -3.86
CA ASN A 65 10.17 17.44 -3.36
C ASN A 65 9.33 17.20 -2.10
N GLU A 66 8.67 16.03 -1.99
CA GLU A 66 7.89 15.67 -0.82
C GLU A 66 8.79 15.32 0.37
N LEU A 67 9.89 14.59 0.16
CA LEU A 67 10.90 14.30 1.19
C LEU A 67 11.55 15.58 1.73
N ASP A 68 11.95 16.50 0.84
CA ASP A 68 12.45 17.84 1.20
C ASP A 68 11.39 18.60 1.99
N GLY A 69 10.14 18.49 1.55
CA GLY A 69 9.00 19.05 2.21
C GLY A 69 8.82 18.58 3.65
N ASN A 70 8.96 17.28 3.86
CA ASN A 70 8.89 16.67 5.17
C ASN A 70 10.21 16.77 5.94
N LYS A 71 11.14 17.62 5.48
CA LYS A 71 12.41 17.96 6.13
C LYS A 71 13.29 16.74 6.38
N CYS A 72 13.34 15.80 5.45
CA CYS A 72 14.36 14.76 5.46
C CYS A 72 15.73 15.42 5.20
N ASP A 73 16.69 15.17 6.09
CA ASP A 73 18.07 15.69 5.96
C ASP A 73 18.87 14.90 4.91
N VAL A 74 18.51 13.63 4.72
CA VAL A 74 19.12 12.72 3.74
C VAL A 74 18.02 12.04 2.95
N ILE A 75 18.26 11.87 1.65
CA ILE A 75 17.34 11.19 0.73
C ILE A 75 17.90 9.82 0.35
N THR A 76 17.02 8.82 0.36
CA THR A 76 17.21 7.51 -0.27
C THR A 76 15.91 7.16 -0.98
N ILE A 77 16.00 6.40 -2.07
CA ILE A 77 14.84 5.85 -2.79
C ILE A 77 15.11 4.36 -2.96
N THR A 78 14.22 3.53 -2.44
CA THR A 78 14.43 2.08 -2.29
C THR A 78 13.53 1.30 -3.23
N ASN A 79 13.66 1.56 -4.53
CA ASN A 79 12.87 0.86 -5.54
C ASN A 79 13.12 -0.65 -5.55
N HIS A 80 12.15 -1.41 -6.06
CA HIS A 80 12.25 -2.86 -6.11
C HIS A 80 13.42 -3.31 -7.00
N ASN A 81 14.36 -4.01 -6.38
CA ASN A 81 15.51 -4.68 -7.01
C ASN A 81 16.44 -3.76 -7.83
N ASN A 82 16.35 -2.44 -7.68
CA ASN A 82 17.20 -1.50 -8.39
C ASN A 82 17.41 -0.17 -7.65
N THR A 83 18.54 0.49 -7.93
CA THR A 83 18.94 1.77 -7.33
C THR A 83 18.99 2.90 -8.36
N ARG A 84 18.31 2.73 -9.51
CA ARG A 84 18.39 3.64 -10.67
C ARG A 84 18.19 5.11 -10.30
N SER A 85 17.12 5.41 -9.57
CA SER A 85 16.79 6.78 -9.17
C SER A 85 17.87 7.44 -8.31
N CYS A 86 18.49 6.68 -7.40
CA CYS A 86 19.58 7.22 -6.59
C CYS A 86 20.80 7.53 -7.46
N TYR A 87 21.17 6.67 -8.42
CA TYR A 87 22.29 6.94 -9.32
C TYR A 87 22.04 8.16 -10.22
N GLU A 88 20.83 8.29 -10.77
CA GLU A 88 20.44 9.47 -11.55
C GLU A 88 20.51 10.78 -10.73
N LEU A 89 20.16 10.73 -9.44
CA LEU A 89 20.28 11.87 -8.53
C LEU A 89 21.74 12.21 -8.19
N LEU A 90 22.58 11.19 -7.97
CA LEU A 90 24.02 11.38 -7.76
C LEU A 90 24.69 12.01 -8.98
N GLU A 91 24.35 11.57 -10.20
CA GLU A 91 24.84 12.15 -11.45
C GLU A 91 24.42 13.62 -11.62
N LYS A 92 23.24 13.99 -11.11
CA LYS A 92 22.77 15.39 -11.05
C LYS A 92 23.43 16.20 -9.90
N GLY A 93 24.36 15.61 -9.15
CA GLY A 93 25.10 16.26 -8.07
C GLY A 93 24.34 16.36 -6.74
N ARG A 94 23.22 15.66 -6.58
CA ARG A 94 22.47 15.63 -5.32
C ARG A 94 23.08 14.61 -4.35
N ASP A 95 23.22 15.00 -3.08
CA ASP A 95 23.64 14.06 -2.04
C ASP A 95 22.49 13.10 -1.69
N VAL A 96 22.69 11.81 -1.95
CA VAL A 96 21.69 10.75 -1.69
C VAL A 96 22.39 9.49 -1.18
N LEU A 97 21.74 8.78 -0.27
CA LEU A 97 22.13 7.44 0.13
C LEU A 97 21.58 6.45 -0.89
N THR A 98 22.46 5.70 -1.55
CA THR A 98 22.05 4.60 -2.45
C THR A 98 21.31 3.53 -1.66
N GLY A 99 20.14 3.11 -2.14
CA GLY A 99 19.39 1.99 -1.57
C GLY A 99 18.50 1.29 -2.59
N ALA A 100 18.00 0.11 -2.20
CA ALA A 100 16.97 -0.64 -2.92
C ALA A 100 16.26 -1.59 -1.95
N GLU A 101 15.01 -1.93 -2.27
CA GLU A 101 14.29 -3.02 -1.63
C GLU A 101 14.41 -4.27 -2.51
N PHE A 102 15.12 -5.29 -2.03
CA PHE A 102 15.32 -6.53 -2.76
C PHE A 102 14.25 -7.55 -2.39
N SER A 103 13.59 -8.10 -3.41
CA SER A 103 12.71 -9.26 -3.27
C SER A 103 13.56 -10.52 -3.17
N CYS A 104 13.77 -10.97 -1.93
CA CYS A 104 14.63 -12.09 -1.56
C CYS A 104 13.82 -13.36 -1.32
N PHE A 105 14.39 -14.52 -1.67
CA PHE A 105 13.73 -15.81 -1.52
C PHE A 105 14.34 -16.63 -0.38
N VAL A 106 13.48 -17.17 0.48
CA VAL A 106 13.82 -18.06 1.60
C VAL A 106 13.57 -19.50 1.15
N PRO A 107 14.63 -20.24 0.77
CA PRO A 107 14.46 -21.50 0.05
C PRO A 107 13.75 -22.59 0.87
N ASP A 108 14.04 -22.68 2.17
CA ASP A 108 13.54 -23.74 3.04
C ASP A 108 12.02 -23.71 3.22
N TYR A 109 11.43 -22.52 3.08
CA TYR A 109 10.00 -22.30 3.26
C TYR A 109 9.27 -21.99 1.95
N ASN A 110 9.99 -21.81 0.84
CA ASN A 110 9.43 -21.32 -0.42
C ASN A 110 8.67 -20.00 -0.26
N ILE A 111 9.23 -19.07 0.51
CA ILE A 111 8.63 -17.77 0.83
C ILE A 111 9.52 -16.64 0.31
N GLY A 112 8.92 -15.65 -0.35
CA GLY A 112 9.58 -14.38 -0.64
C GLY A 112 9.45 -13.38 0.51
N ILE A 113 10.50 -12.62 0.77
CA ILE A 113 10.55 -11.49 1.72
C ILE A 113 11.18 -10.27 1.08
N HIS A 114 11.00 -9.12 1.70
CA HIS A 114 11.66 -7.88 1.30
C HIS A 114 12.81 -7.50 2.23
N VAL A 115 13.91 -7.08 1.61
CA VAL A 115 15.14 -6.68 2.30
C VAL A 115 15.62 -5.35 1.75
N LEU A 116 15.59 -4.32 2.58
CA LEU A 116 16.19 -3.04 2.25
C LEU A 116 17.70 -3.15 2.43
N ALA A 117 18.49 -2.67 1.46
CA ALA A 117 19.94 -2.59 1.56
C ALA A 117 20.42 -1.19 1.16
N TYR A 118 21.54 -0.73 1.76
CA TYR A 118 22.01 0.65 1.57
C TYR A 118 23.53 0.75 1.37
N GLY A 119 23.96 1.84 0.74
CA GLY A 119 25.37 2.21 0.59
C GLY A 119 26.18 1.30 -0.34
N PHE A 120 25.55 0.70 -1.35
CA PHE A 120 26.20 -0.17 -2.32
C PHE A 120 26.39 0.48 -3.70
N ASN A 121 27.44 0.07 -4.40
CA ASN A 121 27.72 0.52 -5.77
C ASN A 121 27.13 -0.41 -6.85
N HIS A 122 27.19 0.00 -8.12
CA HIS A 122 26.67 -0.79 -9.26
C HIS A 122 27.19 -2.24 -9.32
N LYS A 123 28.47 -2.48 -8.99
CA LYS A 123 29.03 -3.84 -9.01
C LYS A 123 28.37 -4.68 -7.92
N GLN A 124 28.22 -4.11 -6.74
CA GLN A 124 27.56 -4.77 -5.62
C GLN A 124 26.06 -4.99 -5.90
N GLU A 125 25.35 -4.03 -6.50
CA GLU A 125 23.95 -4.18 -6.96
C GLU A 125 23.78 -5.40 -7.88
N SER A 126 24.67 -5.58 -8.84
CA SER A 126 24.65 -6.74 -9.75
C SER A 126 24.82 -8.07 -9.02
N VAL A 127 25.65 -8.11 -7.97
CA VAL A 127 25.82 -9.31 -7.14
C VAL A 127 24.58 -9.54 -6.26
N LEU A 128 24.07 -8.50 -5.59
CA LEU A 128 22.85 -8.58 -4.77
C LEU A 128 21.67 -9.13 -5.59
N ASN A 129 21.48 -8.64 -6.81
CA ASN A 129 20.43 -9.14 -7.72
C ASN A 129 20.60 -10.62 -8.11
N LYS A 130 21.83 -11.15 -8.17
CA LYS A 130 22.06 -12.58 -8.41
C LYS A 130 21.76 -13.39 -7.15
N LEU A 131 22.19 -12.90 -5.99
CA LEU A 131 22.10 -13.61 -4.71
C LEU A 131 20.71 -13.58 -4.08
N ARG A 132 19.84 -12.60 -4.40
CA ARG A 132 18.50 -12.49 -3.81
C ARG A 132 17.62 -13.73 -3.95
N LYS A 133 17.96 -14.66 -4.86
CA LYS A 133 17.29 -15.97 -4.96
C LYS A 133 17.53 -16.89 -3.76
N ASN A 134 18.43 -16.52 -2.86
CA ASN A 134 18.73 -17.24 -1.62
C ASN A 134 19.13 -16.24 -0.52
N ILE A 135 18.24 -16.04 0.45
CA ILE A 135 18.46 -15.06 1.53
C ILE A 135 19.75 -15.29 2.31
N TYR A 136 20.19 -16.54 2.48
CA TYR A 136 21.40 -16.86 3.24
C TYR A 136 22.65 -16.36 2.51
N GLN A 137 22.74 -16.61 1.20
CA GLN A 137 23.83 -16.11 0.38
C GLN A 137 23.81 -14.58 0.27
N PHE A 138 22.61 -14.01 0.15
CA PHE A 138 22.42 -12.56 0.13
C PHE A 138 22.93 -11.93 1.43
N GLN A 139 22.52 -12.44 2.59
CA GLN A 139 22.92 -11.91 3.89
C GLN A 139 24.39 -12.12 4.23
N GLU A 140 24.96 -13.26 3.85
CA GLU A 140 26.39 -13.50 4.01
C GLU A 140 27.23 -12.49 3.21
N TYR A 141 26.80 -12.20 1.97
CA TYR A 141 27.46 -11.21 1.13
C TYR A 141 27.35 -9.79 1.71
N THR A 142 26.16 -9.38 2.14
CA THR A 142 25.95 -8.04 2.72
C THR A 142 26.72 -7.86 4.03
N CYS A 143 26.79 -8.89 4.87
CA CYS A 143 27.61 -8.90 6.07
C CYS A 143 29.10 -8.69 5.74
N ARG A 144 29.63 -9.47 4.80
CA ARG A 144 31.04 -9.39 4.37
C ARG A 144 31.40 -8.02 3.76
N GLU A 145 30.53 -7.49 2.91
CA GLU A 145 30.75 -6.21 2.23
C GLU A 145 30.36 -4.98 3.07
N ASN A 146 29.94 -5.19 4.33
CA ASN A 146 29.50 -4.13 5.23
C ASN A 146 28.37 -3.26 4.62
N ILE A 147 27.41 -3.93 3.99
CA ILE A 147 26.18 -3.37 3.44
C ILE A 147 25.08 -3.56 4.50
N PRO A 148 24.60 -2.50 5.17
CA PRO A 148 23.54 -2.66 6.15
C PRO A 148 22.24 -3.08 5.46
N THR A 149 21.58 -4.10 6.02
CA THR A 149 20.27 -4.56 5.58
C THR A 149 19.21 -4.39 6.66
N ILE A 150 17.97 -4.16 6.26
CA ILE A 150 16.79 -4.14 7.13
C ILE A 150 15.78 -5.15 6.57
N TRP A 151 15.22 -6.02 7.42
CA TRP A 151 14.06 -6.82 7.01
C TRP A 151 12.84 -5.90 6.96
N ALA A 152 12.36 -5.62 5.75
CA ALA A 152 11.20 -4.77 5.52
C ALA A 152 9.92 -5.50 5.97
N HIS A 153 9.00 -4.74 6.58
CA HIS A 153 7.67 -5.14 7.02
C HIS A 153 7.52 -6.65 7.33
N PRO A 154 8.17 -7.19 8.38
CA PRO A 154 8.40 -8.64 8.57
C PRO A 154 7.17 -9.57 8.51
N LEU A 155 5.97 -9.04 8.73
CA LEU A 155 4.70 -9.78 8.67
C LEU A 155 4.05 -9.75 7.28
N TYR A 156 4.75 -9.25 6.27
CA TYR A 156 4.33 -9.29 4.87
C TYR A 156 5.31 -10.15 4.07
N HIS A 157 4.77 -11.07 3.28
CA HIS A 157 5.55 -12.11 2.60
C HIS A 157 4.81 -12.67 1.38
N TYR A 158 5.58 -13.17 0.41
CA TYR A 158 5.05 -13.83 -0.78
C TYR A 158 5.08 -15.34 -0.58
N THR A 159 3.96 -15.88 -0.14
CA THR A 159 3.76 -17.33 -0.08
C THR A 159 2.79 -17.75 -1.18
N SER A 160 3.08 -18.88 -1.81
CA SER A 160 2.13 -19.49 -2.74
C SER A 160 0.92 -20.09 -2.04
N ASN A 161 1.01 -20.40 -0.73
CA ASN A 161 -0.04 -21.06 0.05
C ASN A 161 0.03 -20.74 1.55
N GLY A 162 -1.08 -20.26 2.13
CA GLY A 162 -1.33 -20.25 3.57
C GLY A 162 -0.48 -19.28 4.40
N VAL A 163 -0.55 -19.43 5.73
CA VAL A 163 0.22 -18.63 6.69
C VAL A 163 1.58 -19.32 6.95
N PRO A 164 2.72 -18.59 6.96
CA PRO A 164 4.02 -19.16 7.27
C PRO A 164 4.05 -19.80 8.65
N PRO A 165 4.73 -20.95 8.82
CA PRO A 165 4.93 -21.55 10.13
C PRO A 165 5.75 -20.61 11.01
N PHE A 166 5.55 -20.63 12.34
CA PHE A 166 6.27 -19.70 13.22
C PHE A 166 7.81 -19.88 13.17
N ASP A 167 8.27 -21.10 12.88
CA ASP A 167 9.68 -21.45 12.64
C ASP A 167 10.35 -20.58 11.58
N PHE A 168 9.60 -20.14 10.57
CA PHE A 168 10.09 -19.20 9.57
C PHE A 168 10.60 -17.91 10.22
N PHE A 169 9.83 -17.33 11.15
CA PHE A 169 10.21 -16.11 11.86
C PHE A 169 11.35 -16.38 12.84
N ARG A 170 11.32 -17.52 13.56
CA ARG A 170 12.40 -17.94 14.48
C ARG A 170 13.73 -18.13 13.75
N LYS A 171 13.72 -18.62 12.51
CA LYS A 171 14.91 -18.76 11.68
C LYS A 171 15.37 -17.43 11.11
N LEU A 172 14.46 -16.61 10.57
CA LEU A 172 14.83 -15.33 9.96
C LEU A 172 15.34 -14.30 10.96
N VAL A 173 14.87 -14.28 12.22
CA VAL A 173 15.39 -13.35 13.23
C VAL A 173 16.89 -13.53 13.51
N LEU A 174 17.45 -14.70 13.17
CA LEU A 174 18.89 -14.98 13.27
C LEU A 174 19.70 -14.30 12.15
N LEU A 175 19.07 -13.97 11.03
CA LEU A 175 19.74 -13.42 9.85
C LEU A 175 19.79 -11.89 9.82
N PHE A 176 19.05 -11.22 10.72
CA PHE A 176 18.91 -9.77 10.71
C PHE A 176 19.20 -9.15 12.08
N GLU A 177 19.90 -8.02 12.05
CA GLU A 177 20.11 -7.14 13.20
C GLU A 177 19.15 -5.94 13.16
N ARG A 178 18.66 -5.53 11.98
CA ARG A 178 17.74 -4.39 11.81
C ARG A 178 16.41 -4.83 11.21
N PHE A 179 15.33 -4.31 11.75
CA PHE A 179 13.96 -4.66 11.36
C PHE A 179 13.16 -3.38 11.13
N GLU A 180 12.34 -3.36 10.08
CA GLU A 180 11.35 -2.32 9.91
C GLU A 180 10.19 -2.59 10.87
N VAL A 181 10.20 -1.89 12.00
CA VAL A 181 9.20 -2.01 13.06
C VAL A 181 8.06 -1.02 12.87
N ILE A 182 8.35 0.13 12.26
CA ILE A 182 7.35 1.15 11.92
C ILE A 182 7.30 1.33 10.41
N ASN A 183 6.38 0.65 9.76
CA ASN A 183 6.08 0.81 8.35
C ASN A 183 4.80 1.67 8.18
N GLY A 184 4.90 2.71 7.35
CA GLY A 184 3.84 3.69 7.12
C GLY A 184 2.61 3.19 6.35
N GLN A 185 2.73 2.05 5.65
CA GLN A 185 1.64 1.33 4.96
C GLN A 185 1.04 0.18 5.78
N ARG A 186 1.69 -0.30 6.84
CA ARG A 186 1.14 -1.34 7.72
C ARG A 186 0.35 -0.74 8.87
N ASP A 187 -0.62 -1.49 9.39
CA ASP A 187 -1.47 -1.04 10.48
C ASP A 187 -0.75 -1.07 11.85
N THR A 188 -1.37 -0.46 12.86
CA THR A 188 -0.81 -0.42 14.23
C THR A 188 -0.58 -1.80 14.82
N TRP A 189 -1.46 -2.76 14.56
CA TRP A 189 -1.38 -4.10 15.15
C TRP A 189 -0.14 -4.84 14.63
N GLN A 190 0.11 -4.79 13.32
CA GLN A 190 1.30 -5.36 12.69
C GLN A 190 2.59 -4.77 13.25
N ASN A 191 2.69 -3.43 13.26
CA ASN A 191 3.88 -2.73 13.74
C ASN A 191 4.17 -3.05 15.22
N MET A 192 3.15 -2.99 16.08
CA MET A 192 3.29 -3.30 17.51
C MET A 192 3.56 -4.79 17.77
N MET A 193 3.08 -5.68 16.90
CA MET A 193 3.36 -7.11 17.00
C MET A 193 4.85 -7.40 16.74
N VAL A 194 5.42 -6.84 15.67
CA VAL A 194 6.85 -6.98 15.35
C VAL A 194 7.68 -6.40 16.49
N LYS A 195 7.33 -5.21 17.00
CA LYS A 195 7.98 -4.59 18.15
C LYS A 195 8.02 -5.52 19.36
N ALA A 196 6.85 -6.02 19.77
CA ALA A 196 6.74 -6.85 20.97
C ALA A 196 7.44 -8.21 20.85
N TRP A 197 7.51 -8.76 19.63
CA TRP A 197 8.28 -9.97 19.35
C TRP A 197 9.78 -9.76 19.47
N LEU A 198 10.29 -8.69 18.87
CA LEU A 198 11.73 -8.40 18.91
C LEU A 198 12.22 -8.05 20.31
N GLU A 199 11.42 -7.34 21.12
CA GLU A 199 11.77 -7.04 22.52
C GLU A 199 11.84 -8.29 23.41
N LYS A 200 11.05 -9.33 23.10
CA LYS A 200 11.12 -10.62 23.79
C LYS A 200 12.24 -11.52 23.28
N THR A 201 12.84 -11.20 22.13
CA THR A 201 13.90 -12.00 21.52
C THR A 201 15.25 -11.63 22.12
N ASP A 202 15.55 -12.25 23.27
CA ASP A 202 16.81 -12.06 23.99
C ASP A 202 17.95 -12.97 23.50
N LYS A 203 19.14 -12.79 24.09
CA LYS A 203 20.32 -13.62 23.77
C LYS A 203 20.04 -15.13 23.94
N LYS A 204 19.38 -15.52 25.03
CA LYS A 204 19.09 -16.94 25.31
C LYS A 204 18.18 -17.55 24.24
N THR A 205 17.17 -16.79 23.81
CA THR A 205 16.24 -17.17 22.76
C THR A 205 16.98 -17.33 21.43
N LEU A 206 17.83 -16.38 21.07
CA LEU A 206 18.64 -16.43 19.86
C LEU A 206 19.62 -17.61 19.86
N ASP A 207 20.32 -17.86 20.98
CA ASP A 207 21.24 -19.00 21.10
C ASP A 207 20.49 -20.34 20.96
N SER A 208 19.28 -20.44 21.52
CA SER A 208 18.42 -21.61 21.36
C SER A 208 18.00 -21.84 19.91
N TYR A 209 17.55 -20.80 19.21
CA TYR A 209 17.16 -20.90 17.80
C TYR A 209 18.37 -21.20 16.91
N ALA A 210 19.52 -20.59 17.19
CA ALA A 210 20.76 -20.85 16.47
C ALA A 210 21.19 -22.32 16.58
N ALA A 211 21.10 -22.90 17.77
CA ALA A 211 21.36 -24.32 17.99
C ALA A 211 20.35 -25.22 17.27
N GLU A 212 19.06 -24.90 17.35
CA GLU A 212 17.98 -25.67 16.73
C GLU A 212 18.05 -25.68 15.20
N PHE A 213 18.33 -24.53 14.58
CA PHE A 213 18.43 -24.40 13.12
C PHE A 213 19.85 -24.62 12.57
N GLU A 214 20.82 -24.95 13.43
CA GLU A 214 22.23 -25.13 13.09
C GLU A 214 22.83 -23.93 12.33
N ILE A 215 22.51 -22.71 12.79
CA ILE A 215 22.94 -21.45 12.19
C ILE A 215 24.04 -20.80 13.02
N ASP A 216 25.18 -20.52 12.39
CA ASP A 216 26.13 -19.54 12.91
C ASP A 216 25.62 -18.12 12.65
N ILE A 217 25.12 -17.47 13.69
CA ILE A 217 24.53 -16.13 13.65
C ILE A 217 25.54 -15.04 13.24
N PHE A 218 26.83 -15.24 13.47
CA PHE A 218 27.87 -14.27 13.10
C PHE A 218 28.20 -14.29 11.61
N ARG A 219 27.74 -15.31 10.89
CA ARG A 219 27.86 -15.38 9.43
C ARG A 219 27.02 -14.31 8.73
N TYR A 220 25.90 -13.92 9.33
CA TYR A 220 24.89 -13.06 8.70
C TYR A 220 24.81 -11.67 9.34
N CYS A 221 25.22 -11.53 10.60
CA CYS A 221 25.13 -10.28 11.35
C CYS A 221 26.46 -9.95 12.04
N ARG A 222 26.80 -8.65 12.11
CA ARG A 222 27.94 -8.18 12.91
C ARG A 222 27.64 -8.18 14.40
N ASN A 223 26.44 -7.74 14.78
CA ASN A 223 25.97 -7.73 16.16
C ASN A 223 24.65 -8.51 16.25
N PRO A 224 24.66 -9.85 16.16
CA PRO A 224 23.44 -10.66 16.04
C PRO A 224 22.48 -10.54 17.23
N TYR A 225 23.00 -10.21 18.41
CA TYR A 225 22.23 -10.02 19.64
C TYR A 225 21.60 -8.62 19.78
N LEU A 226 22.01 -7.67 18.94
CA LEU A 226 21.37 -6.35 18.89
C LEU A 226 20.21 -6.42 17.89
N LYS A 227 19.00 -6.05 18.34
CA LYS A 227 17.83 -5.91 17.47
C LYS A 227 17.48 -4.42 17.40
N VAL A 228 17.65 -3.85 16.21
CA VAL A 228 17.51 -2.43 15.94
C VAL A 228 16.17 -2.18 15.25
N PHE A 229 15.46 -1.16 15.72
CA PHE A 229 14.17 -0.77 15.16
C PHE A 229 14.37 0.36 14.15
N ALA A 230 13.90 0.13 12.93
CA ALA A 230 13.86 1.10 11.87
C ALA A 230 12.42 1.41 11.49
N GLY A 231 12.23 2.55 10.83
CA GLY A 231 10.96 2.92 10.21
C GLY A 231 11.14 3.50 8.82
N GLY A 232 10.08 3.38 8.02
CA GLY A 232 10.01 3.81 6.63
C GLY A 232 8.55 4.03 6.22
N SER A 233 8.32 4.92 5.26
CA SER A 233 6.95 5.23 4.84
C SER A 233 6.32 4.13 3.97
N ASP A 234 7.17 3.38 3.26
CA ASP A 234 6.81 2.46 2.18
C ASP A 234 5.94 3.20 1.14
N SER A 235 6.20 4.50 0.94
CA SER A 235 5.33 5.34 0.10
C SER A 235 5.53 5.05 -1.38
N HIS A 236 4.44 4.73 -2.06
CA HIS A 236 4.40 4.56 -3.52
C HIS A 236 3.78 5.77 -4.21
N ILE A 237 2.93 6.54 -3.54
CA ILE A 237 2.20 7.69 -4.12
C ILE A 237 2.80 9.05 -3.75
N GLY A 238 3.85 9.09 -2.93
CA GLY A 238 4.54 10.30 -2.51
C GLY A 238 3.87 11.00 -1.33
N LEU A 239 2.53 11.08 -1.29
CA LEU A 239 1.76 11.84 -0.28
C LEU A 239 2.18 11.63 1.20
N PHE A 240 2.73 10.47 1.53
CA PHE A 240 3.14 10.11 2.90
C PHE A 240 4.65 9.90 3.07
N ALA A 241 5.45 10.17 2.04
CA ALA A 241 6.91 10.02 2.07
C ALA A 241 7.54 10.99 3.07
N GLY A 242 8.41 10.51 3.95
CA GLY A 242 9.06 11.32 4.99
C GLY A 242 8.19 11.67 6.21
N VAL A 243 6.91 11.26 6.22
CA VAL A 243 6.02 11.35 7.39
C VAL A 243 6.29 10.20 8.37
N THR A 244 6.70 9.05 7.83
CA THR A 244 7.18 7.89 8.60
C THR A 244 8.57 7.55 8.11
N GLY A 245 9.47 7.23 9.04
CA GLY A 245 10.89 7.09 8.71
C GLY A 245 11.73 6.77 9.93
N SER A 246 13.00 7.14 9.86
CA SER A 246 13.96 6.96 10.94
C SER A 246 14.76 8.24 11.22
N TYR A 247 15.06 8.48 12.48
CA TYR A 247 16.17 9.33 12.87
C TYR A 247 17.43 8.48 13.02
N LEU A 248 18.53 8.99 12.50
CA LEU A 248 19.85 8.38 12.59
C LEU A 248 20.73 9.19 13.52
N HIS A 249 21.23 8.57 14.59
CA HIS A 249 22.06 9.26 15.56
C HIS A 249 23.51 9.37 15.07
N VAL A 250 23.98 10.61 14.97
CA VAL A 250 25.33 10.99 14.54
C VAL A 250 25.91 11.98 15.56
N PRO A 251 26.84 11.53 16.42
CA PRO A 251 27.49 12.40 17.38
C PRO A 251 28.14 13.62 16.71
N ARG A 252 27.96 14.80 17.31
CA ARG A 252 28.49 16.08 16.80
C ARG A 252 28.03 16.39 15.36
N LEU A 253 26.80 16.03 15.01
CA LEU A 253 26.25 16.14 13.66
C LEU A 253 26.52 17.50 12.98
N LYS A 254 26.23 18.61 13.67
CA LYS A 254 26.42 19.97 13.13
C LYS A 254 27.87 20.29 12.77
N GLU A 255 28.83 19.74 13.50
CA GLU A 255 30.27 19.89 13.21
C GLU A 255 30.63 19.07 11.97
N ARG A 256 30.20 17.81 11.94
CA ARG A 256 30.54 16.83 10.89
C ARG A 256 29.96 17.20 9.52
N LEU A 257 28.73 17.71 9.47
CA LEU A 257 28.09 18.17 8.23
C LEU A 257 28.84 19.32 7.53
N ARG A 258 29.82 19.96 8.19
CA ARG A 258 30.68 20.98 7.55
C ARG A 258 31.73 20.37 6.62
N ALA A 259 32.07 19.10 6.81
CA ALA A 259 33.16 18.42 6.11
C ALA A 259 32.73 17.10 5.44
N GLU A 260 31.65 16.49 5.91
CA GLU A 260 31.17 15.18 5.47
C GLU A 260 29.77 15.30 4.84
N LYS A 261 29.47 14.39 3.90
CA LYS A 261 28.15 14.30 3.29
C LYS A 261 27.12 13.71 4.26
N GLY A 262 25.87 14.17 4.17
CA GLY A 262 24.79 13.62 4.98
C GLY A 262 24.57 12.14 4.70
N SER A 263 24.66 11.72 3.43
CA SER A 263 24.53 10.32 3.02
C SER A 263 25.60 9.39 3.63
N ASP A 264 26.84 9.85 3.75
CA ASP A 264 27.94 9.09 4.35
C ASP A 264 27.72 8.92 5.88
N LEU A 265 27.29 9.99 6.54
CA LEU A 265 26.93 9.98 7.97
C LEU A 265 25.73 9.07 8.25
N ALA A 266 24.72 9.09 7.37
CA ALA A 266 23.58 8.19 7.43
C ALA A 266 24.02 6.73 7.29
N LEU A 267 24.88 6.42 6.31
CA LEU A 267 25.41 5.07 6.12
C LEU A 267 26.22 4.58 7.34
N GLU A 268 27.02 5.45 7.95
CA GLU A 268 27.72 5.15 9.20
C GLU A 268 26.74 4.80 10.34
N ALA A 269 25.70 5.61 10.54
CA ALA A 269 24.69 5.36 11.57
C ALA A 269 23.94 4.04 11.34
N LEU A 270 23.56 3.73 10.09
CA LEU A 270 22.93 2.45 9.72
C LEU A 270 23.84 1.26 10.01
N ARG A 271 25.12 1.34 9.65
CA ARG A 271 26.10 0.28 9.93
C ARG A 271 26.23 0.03 11.43
N ASN A 272 26.20 1.09 12.23
CA ASN A 272 26.32 1.02 13.70
C ASN A 272 25.00 0.77 14.43
N GLY A 273 23.87 0.60 13.74
CA GLY A 273 22.57 0.32 14.36
C GLY A 273 22.01 1.49 15.18
N ARG A 274 22.45 2.72 14.91
CA ARG A 274 22.03 3.95 15.61
C ARG A 274 20.78 4.54 14.96
N ILE A 275 19.68 3.78 15.04
CA ILE A 275 18.41 4.07 14.36
C ILE A 275 17.31 4.24 15.41
N ILE A 276 16.43 5.20 15.17
CA ILE A 276 15.23 5.49 15.95
C ILE A 276 14.05 5.59 14.97
N PRO A 277 13.03 4.74 15.04
CA PRO A 277 11.88 4.87 14.16
C PRO A 277 10.99 6.05 14.59
N PHE A 278 10.35 6.72 13.63
CA PHE A 278 9.33 7.74 13.89
C PHE A 278 8.17 7.64 12.89
N GLY A 279 7.06 8.29 13.23
CA GLY A 279 6.02 8.62 12.27
C GLY A 279 4.65 8.06 12.62
N SER A 280 3.85 7.82 11.59
CA SER A 280 2.50 7.30 11.74
C SER A 280 2.35 5.96 11.02
N VAL A 281 1.41 5.16 11.49
CA VAL A 281 1.03 3.89 10.86
C VAL A 281 -0.16 4.09 9.93
N ASN A 282 -0.46 3.07 9.16
CA ASN A 282 -1.61 3.09 8.29
C ASN A 282 -2.89 2.84 9.08
N ASN A 283 -3.96 3.51 8.66
CA ASN A 283 -5.33 3.24 9.08
C ASN A 283 -6.21 3.10 7.84
N SER A 284 -7.45 2.67 8.02
CA SER A 284 -8.39 2.48 6.92
C SER A 284 -8.55 3.72 6.04
N GLU A 285 -8.47 4.90 6.64
CA GLU A 285 -8.61 6.20 5.98
C GLU A 285 -7.42 6.49 5.06
N LYS A 286 -6.20 6.39 5.61
CA LYS A 286 -4.94 6.63 4.88
C LYS A 286 -4.77 5.65 3.73
N LEU A 287 -5.11 4.36 3.93
CA LEU A 287 -5.06 3.36 2.87
C LEU A 287 -6.12 3.60 1.79
N THR A 288 -7.33 4.03 2.18
CA THR A 288 -8.38 4.39 1.21
C THR A 288 -7.94 5.56 0.34
N ILE A 289 -7.31 6.58 0.92
CA ILE A 289 -6.75 7.71 0.18
C ILE A 289 -5.67 7.23 -0.80
N ALA A 290 -4.73 6.39 -0.34
CA ALA A 290 -3.64 5.90 -1.17
C ALA A 290 -4.13 5.06 -2.36
N LEU A 291 -5.04 4.12 -2.11
CA LEU A 291 -5.62 3.28 -3.16
C LEU A 291 -6.55 4.05 -4.09
N LEU A 292 -7.25 5.08 -3.59
CA LEU A 292 -8.06 5.94 -4.44
C LEU A 292 -7.18 6.70 -5.44
N ASP A 293 -6.09 7.28 -4.96
CA ASP A 293 -5.13 7.94 -5.83
C ASP A 293 -4.53 6.97 -6.86
N TYR A 294 -4.13 5.77 -6.42
CA TYR A 294 -3.62 4.73 -7.30
C TYR A 294 -4.64 4.33 -8.39
N VAL A 295 -5.90 4.08 -8.03
CA VAL A 295 -6.97 3.79 -8.98
C VAL A 295 -7.20 4.94 -9.98
N PHE A 296 -7.08 6.19 -9.54
CA PHE A 296 -7.12 7.35 -10.42
C PHE A 296 -5.92 7.41 -11.36
N GLN A 297 -4.72 7.11 -10.88
CA GLN A 297 -3.53 7.01 -11.72
C GLN A 297 -3.66 5.88 -12.75
N ILE A 298 -4.23 4.72 -12.39
CA ILE A 298 -4.57 3.66 -13.35
C ILE A 298 -5.52 4.22 -14.40
N ALA A 299 -6.65 4.81 -14.01
CA ALA A 299 -7.60 5.35 -14.97
C ALA A 299 -6.99 6.39 -15.93
N MET A 300 -6.05 7.22 -15.46
CA MET A 300 -5.36 8.22 -16.29
C MET A 300 -4.33 7.62 -17.24
N ASN A 301 -3.61 6.60 -16.81
CA ASN A 301 -2.43 6.08 -17.51
C ASN A 301 -2.62 4.68 -18.11
N TYR A 302 -3.81 4.09 -17.94
CA TYR A 302 -4.11 2.75 -18.42
C TYR A 302 -3.85 2.64 -19.92
N LYS A 303 -3.13 1.58 -20.29
CA LYS A 303 -2.90 1.17 -21.67
C LYS A 303 -3.37 -0.27 -21.77
N ASP A 304 -4.26 -0.55 -22.71
CA ASP A 304 -4.77 -1.90 -22.91
C ASP A 304 -3.59 -2.87 -23.18
N PRO A 305 -3.38 -3.89 -22.34
CA PRO A 305 -2.33 -4.89 -22.52
C PRO A 305 -2.56 -5.77 -23.75
N GLY A 306 -3.78 -5.76 -24.31
CA GLY A 306 -4.20 -6.58 -25.43
C GLY A 306 -4.63 -7.99 -25.01
N LEU A 307 -5.59 -8.54 -25.75
CA LEU A 307 -6.20 -9.84 -25.43
C LEU A 307 -5.19 -10.99 -25.39
N ILE A 308 -4.19 -10.97 -26.28
CA ILE A 308 -3.14 -12.00 -26.35
C ILE A 308 -2.37 -12.07 -25.02
N ARG A 309 -1.99 -10.91 -24.45
CA ARG A 309 -1.31 -10.87 -23.16
C ARG A 309 -2.20 -11.41 -22.06
N LEU A 310 -3.45 -10.96 -21.98
CA LEU A 310 -4.41 -11.40 -20.96
C LEU A 310 -4.58 -12.93 -20.98
N LEU A 311 -4.64 -13.54 -22.17
CA LEU A 311 -4.84 -14.98 -22.33
C LEU A 311 -3.57 -15.80 -22.04
N LEU A 312 -2.39 -15.29 -22.43
CA LEU A 312 -1.11 -16.01 -22.29
C LEU A 312 -0.41 -15.78 -20.95
N HIS A 313 -0.78 -14.75 -20.19
CA HIS A 313 -0.18 -14.49 -18.88
C HIS A 313 -0.50 -15.64 -17.90
N LYS A 314 0.45 -15.91 -17.00
CA LYS A 314 0.25 -16.85 -15.89
C LYS A 314 -0.89 -16.35 -15.00
N GLY A 315 -1.81 -17.23 -14.63
CA GLY A 315 -2.99 -16.90 -13.82
C GLY A 315 -4.11 -17.89 -14.08
N THR A 316 -5.06 -17.98 -13.15
CA THR A 316 -6.24 -18.83 -13.27
C THR A 316 -7.21 -18.27 -14.31
N THR A 317 -8.18 -19.07 -14.77
CA THR A 317 -9.26 -18.57 -15.66
C THR A 317 -10.03 -17.41 -15.03
N ARG A 318 -10.25 -17.46 -13.71
CA ARG A 318 -10.88 -16.39 -12.95
C ARG A 318 -10.07 -15.09 -13.02
N ASP A 319 -8.76 -15.16 -12.84
CA ASP A 319 -7.87 -13.98 -12.93
C ASP A 319 -7.94 -13.33 -14.32
N LYS A 320 -7.97 -14.15 -15.37
CA LYS A 320 -8.06 -13.68 -16.76
C LYS A 320 -9.39 -12.98 -17.05
N ILE A 321 -10.50 -13.55 -16.58
CA ILE A 321 -11.84 -12.94 -16.72
C ILE A 321 -11.90 -11.61 -15.98
N ILE A 322 -11.42 -11.57 -14.72
CA ILE A 322 -11.36 -10.34 -13.92
C ILE A 322 -10.52 -9.28 -14.64
N SER A 323 -9.36 -9.67 -15.19
CA SER A 323 -8.48 -8.77 -15.94
C SER A 323 -9.16 -8.21 -17.19
N LEU A 324 -9.91 -9.03 -17.92
CA LEU A 324 -10.67 -8.56 -19.09
C LEU A 324 -11.76 -7.56 -18.71
N ILE A 325 -12.51 -7.83 -17.64
CA ILE A 325 -13.54 -6.92 -17.13
C ILE A 325 -12.90 -5.60 -16.69
N ALA A 326 -11.81 -5.66 -15.93
CA ALA A 326 -11.08 -4.48 -15.49
C ALA A 326 -10.54 -3.65 -16.66
N SER A 327 -9.94 -4.31 -17.66
CA SER A 327 -9.43 -3.65 -18.88
C SER A 327 -10.52 -2.87 -19.61
N ASN A 328 -11.68 -3.51 -19.84
CA ASN A 328 -12.82 -2.86 -20.48
C ASN A 328 -13.37 -1.71 -19.62
N GLY A 329 -13.45 -1.90 -18.30
CA GLY A 329 -13.90 -0.88 -17.36
C GLY A 329 -13.04 0.38 -17.40
N PHE A 330 -11.72 0.24 -17.30
CA PHE A 330 -10.81 1.39 -17.39
C PHE A 330 -10.84 2.06 -18.77
N SER A 331 -10.93 1.26 -19.84
CA SER A 331 -11.07 1.79 -21.21
C SER A 331 -12.34 2.62 -21.38
N GLU A 332 -13.46 2.20 -20.79
CA GLU A 332 -14.72 2.95 -20.84
C GLU A 332 -14.67 4.23 -19.98
N VAL A 333 -14.04 4.16 -18.80
CA VAL A 333 -13.76 5.35 -17.97
C VAL A 333 -12.96 6.39 -18.75
N GLN A 334 -11.92 5.97 -19.48
CA GLN A 334 -11.07 6.85 -20.30
C GLN A 334 -11.83 7.52 -21.45
N ARG A 335 -12.86 6.87 -22.01
CA ARG A 335 -13.73 7.45 -23.05
C ARG A 335 -14.67 8.54 -22.50
N HIS A 336 -15.01 8.47 -21.21
CA HIS A 336 -15.92 9.42 -20.60
C HIS A 336 -15.23 10.71 -20.11
N LYS A 337 -15.21 11.74 -20.98
CA LYS A 337 -14.50 13.02 -20.76
C LYS A 337 -14.74 13.67 -19.39
N THR A 338 -15.99 13.72 -18.92
CA THR A 338 -16.33 14.34 -17.63
C THR A 338 -15.74 13.55 -16.45
N THR A 339 -15.71 12.22 -16.56
CA THR A 339 -15.08 11.36 -15.53
C THR A 339 -13.58 11.57 -15.51
N MET A 340 -12.94 11.60 -16.69
CA MET A 340 -11.52 11.89 -16.77
C MET A 340 -11.14 13.29 -16.25
N HIS A 341 -11.99 14.29 -16.45
CA HIS A 341 -11.76 15.62 -15.88
C HIS A 341 -11.83 15.60 -14.35
N PHE A 342 -12.82 14.91 -13.78
CA PHE A 342 -12.94 14.72 -12.34
C PHE A 342 -11.73 13.97 -11.77
N ILE A 343 -11.35 12.83 -12.37
CA ILE A 343 -10.21 12.02 -11.95
C ILE A 343 -8.93 12.86 -11.92
N LYS A 344 -8.63 13.57 -13.02
CA LYS A 344 -7.44 14.44 -13.11
C LYS A 344 -7.43 15.54 -12.05
N LEU A 345 -8.57 16.22 -11.87
CA LEU A 345 -8.66 17.29 -10.88
C LEU A 345 -8.53 16.75 -9.46
N PHE A 346 -9.14 15.61 -9.17
CA PHE A 346 -9.07 15.00 -7.85
C PHE A 346 -7.66 14.53 -7.52
N HIS A 347 -6.98 13.87 -8.46
CA HIS A 347 -5.57 13.52 -8.35
C HIS A 347 -4.70 14.76 -8.15
N ASP A 348 -4.85 15.80 -8.99
CA ASP A 348 -4.14 17.08 -8.82
C ASP A 348 -4.34 17.62 -7.39
N CYS A 349 -5.58 17.59 -6.88
CA CYS A 349 -5.91 18.06 -5.53
C CYS A 349 -5.28 17.21 -4.42
N LEU A 350 -5.26 15.88 -4.56
CA LEU A 350 -4.56 14.98 -3.63
C LEU A 350 -3.07 15.29 -3.57
N MET A 351 -2.47 15.64 -4.72
CA MET A 351 -1.08 16.07 -4.83
C MET A 351 -0.85 17.54 -4.42
N GLY A 352 -1.84 18.22 -3.83
CA GLY A 352 -1.72 19.61 -3.38
C GLY A 352 -1.74 20.66 -4.50
N VAL A 353 -2.11 20.27 -5.72
CA VAL A 353 -2.22 21.15 -6.88
C VAL A 353 -3.66 21.68 -6.99
N SER A 354 -3.84 22.97 -6.68
CA SER A 354 -5.14 23.61 -6.88
C SER A 354 -5.43 23.84 -8.38
N PRO A 355 -6.64 23.53 -8.87
CA PRO A 355 -7.01 23.75 -10.26
C PRO A 355 -7.03 25.25 -10.62
N SER A 356 -6.65 25.57 -11.86
CA SER A 356 -6.68 26.95 -12.37
C SER A 356 -8.11 27.51 -12.47
N PHE A 357 -8.24 28.84 -12.46
CA PHE A 357 -9.55 29.51 -12.52
C PHE A 357 -10.41 29.07 -13.71
N ALA A 358 -9.78 28.87 -14.88
CA ALA A 358 -10.45 28.38 -16.08
C ALA A 358 -11.04 26.96 -15.88
N LYS A 359 -10.29 26.04 -15.27
CA LYS A 359 -10.78 24.69 -14.95
C LYS A 359 -11.97 24.74 -13.98
N LYS A 360 -11.96 25.64 -12.99
CA LYS A 360 -13.07 25.84 -12.05
C LYS A 360 -14.36 26.30 -12.74
N LEU A 361 -14.27 27.08 -13.81
CA LEU A 361 -15.42 27.61 -14.54
C LEU A 361 -16.07 26.57 -15.48
N MET A 362 -15.29 25.62 -16.01
CA MET A 362 -15.75 24.57 -16.92
C MET A 362 -16.58 23.46 -16.24
N VAL A 363 -16.58 23.40 -14.91
CA VAL A 363 -17.33 22.41 -14.14
C VAL A 363 -18.85 22.70 -14.20
N PRO A 364 -19.69 21.74 -14.63
CA PRO A 364 -21.13 21.88 -14.61
C PRO A 364 -21.65 22.25 -13.21
N ARG A 365 -22.65 23.14 -13.13
CA ARG A 365 -23.17 23.68 -11.85
C ARG A 365 -23.51 22.60 -10.82
N ILE A 366 -24.09 21.49 -11.28
CA ILE A 366 -24.47 20.35 -10.43
C ILE A 366 -23.28 19.68 -9.71
N TYR A 367 -22.08 19.77 -10.28
CA TYR A 367 -20.88 19.16 -9.71
C TYR A 367 -20.01 20.13 -8.92
N LYS A 368 -20.21 21.46 -9.04
CA LYS A 368 -19.40 22.47 -8.32
C LYS A 368 -19.21 22.17 -6.82
N PRO A 369 -20.22 21.68 -6.07
CA PRO A 369 -20.03 21.34 -4.65
C PRO A 369 -19.04 20.20 -4.41
N ILE A 370 -18.95 19.21 -5.31
CA ILE A 370 -18.00 18.10 -5.22
C ILE A 370 -16.57 18.60 -5.46
N PHE A 371 -16.40 19.42 -6.50
CA PHE A 371 -15.11 19.99 -6.85
C PHE A 371 -14.59 20.97 -5.79
N ARG A 372 -15.49 21.64 -5.05
CA ARG A 372 -15.09 22.50 -3.93
C ARG A 372 -14.47 21.70 -2.78
N ASP A 373 -15.05 20.56 -2.41
CA ASP A 373 -14.49 19.70 -1.36
C ASP A 373 -13.11 19.14 -1.77
N ALA A 374 -12.94 18.79 -3.06
CA ALA A 374 -11.65 18.38 -3.58
C ALA A 374 -10.61 19.52 -3.52
N ILE A 375 -11.00 20.76 -3.78
CA ILE A 375 -10.09 21.92 -3.69
C ILE A 375 -9.65 22.17 -2.24
N GLU A 376 -10.54 21.99 -1.26
CA GLU A 376 -10.22 22.10 0.17
C GLU A 376 -9.11 21.11 0.59
N MET A 377 -9.08 19.92 -0.01
CA MET A 377 -8.00 18.95 0.18
C MET A 377 -6.65 19.48 -0.30
N ALA A 378 -6.62 20.17 -1.45
CA ALA A 378 -5.39 20.73 -2.02
C ALA A 378 -4.82 21.87 -1.15
N GLU A 379 -5.69 22.75 -0.63
CA GLU A 379 -5.31 23.85 0.25
C GLU A 379 -4.77 23.35 1.60
N THR A 380 -5.34 22.25 2.09
CA THR A 380 -4.87 21.57 3.31
C THR A 380 -3.48 20.96 3.13
N ASN A 381 -3.21 20.32 2.00
CA ASN A 381 -1.89 19.73 1.72
C ASN A 381 -0.78 20.78 1.72
N ARG A 382 -1.01 21.90 1.02
CA ARG A 382 -0.06 23.02 0.97
C ARG A 382 0.28 23.60 2.34
N SER A 383 -0.65 23.55 3.28
CA SER A 383 -0.45 24.06 4.63
C SER A 383 0.19 23.05 5.59
N ARG A 384 0.48 21.80 5.12
CA ARG A 384 1.09 20.71 5.90
C ARG A 384 0.51 20.54 7.31
N LYS A 385 -0.82 20.63 7.40
CA LYS A 385 -1.51 20.44 8.68
C LYS A 385 -1.35 19.00 9.16
N GLU A 386 -1.15 18.83 10.47
CA GLU A 386 -1.00 17.51 11.10
C GLU A 386 -2.22 16.59 10.86
N ASP A 387 -3.42 17.16 10.66
CA ASP A 387 -4.67 16.41 10.44
C ASP A 387 -5.02 16.12 8.96
N ILE A 388 -4.05 16.13 8.05
CA ILE A 388 -4.30 15.97 6.60
C ILE A 388 -5.15 14.73 6.26
N VAL A 389 -4.86 13.58 6.88
CA VAL A 389 -5.58 12.32 6.65
C VAL A 389 -7.06 12.43 7.04
N GLN A 390 -7.37 13.06 8.18
CA GLN A 390 -8.75 13.21 8.64
C GLN A 390 -9.54 14.15 7.74
N ILE A 391 -8.93 15.24 7.31
CA ILE A 391 -9.54 16.20 6.38
C ILE A 391 -9.83 15.51 5.03
N TYR A 392 -8.87 14.75 4.50
CA TYR A 392 -9.02 14.04 3.25
C TYR A 392 -10.14 13.00 3.31
N HIS A 393 -10.17 12.21 4.38
CA HIS A 393 -11.20 11.21 4.59
C HIS A 393 -12.60 11.85 4.66
N LYS A 394 -12.74 12.95 5.42
CA LYS A 394 -13.99 13.71 5.49
C LYS A 394 -14.42 14.23 4.12
N SER A 395 -13.50 14.79 3.33
CA SER A 395 -13.80 15.26 1.98
C SER A 395 -14.20 14.11 1.05
N ILE A 396 -13.55 12.95 1.10
CA ILE A 396 -13.91 11.76 0.32
C ILE A 396 -15.34 11.30 0.66
N ILE A 397 -15.70 11.24 1.95
CA ILE A 397 -17.07 10.89 2.38
C ILE A 397 -18.08 11.89 1.81
N GLN A 398 -17.83 13.19 1.95
CA GLN A 398 -18.74 14.23 1.46
C GLN A 398 -18.92 14.16 -0.06
N ILE A 399 -17.83 13.89 -0.79
CA ILE A 399 -17.85 13.72 -2.25
C ILE A 399 -18.66 12.48 -2.63
N ASN A 400 -18.46 11.36 -1.92
CA ASN A 400 -19.21 10.12 -2.11
C ASN A 400 -20.71 10.34 -1.89
N GLU A 401 -21.11 11.01 -0.79
CA GLU A 401 -22.51 11.34 -0.51
C GLU A 401 -23.15 12.21 -1.61
N LYS A 402 -22.42 13.24 -2.07
CA LYS A 402 -22.89 14.15 -3.13
C LYS A 402 -23.03 13.43 -4.47
N LEU A 403 -22.08 12.56 -4.82
CA LEU A 403 -22.15 11.74 -6.03
C LEU A 403 -23.33 10.76 -5.97
N ASN A 404 -23.54 10.10 -4.83
CA ASN A 404 -24.69 9.21 -4.62
C ASN A 404 -26.02 9.95 -4.80
N LYS A 405 -26.19 11.13 -4.17
CA LYS A 405 -27.40 11.95 -4.33
C LYS A 405 -27.67 12.29 -5.80
N ILE A 406 -26.63 12.62 -6.57
CA ILE A 406 -26.77 12.90 -8.01
C ILE A 406 -27.13 11.63 -8.79
N LEU A 407 -26.48 10.50 -8.51
CA LEU A 407 -26.77 9.22 -9.17
C LEU A 407 -28.21 8.78 -8.92
N PHE A 408 -28.64 8.73 -7.66
CA PHE A 408 -30.00 8.34 -7.28
C PHE A 408 -31.06 9.29 -7.84
N SER A 409 -30.80 10.61 -7.86
CA SER A 409 -31.72 11.57 -8.48
C SER A 409 -31.91 11.30 -9.98
N ARG A 410 -30.82 11.00 -10.71
CA ARG A 410 -30.89 10.66 -12.15
C ARG A 410 -31.57 9.32 -12.39
N LEU A 411 -31.23 8.32 -11.59
CA LEU A 411 -31.81 6.99 -11.69
C LEU A 411 -33.32 7.04 -11.42
N ASN A 412 -33.74 7.70 -10.34
CA ASN A 412 -35.16 7.87 -10.03
C ASN A 412 -35.90 8.59 -11.17
N LYS A 413 -35.36 9.69 -11.72
CA LYS A 413 -36.00 10.39 -12.84
C LYS A 413 -36.19 9.47 -14.05
N LYS A 414 -35.19 8.65 -14.39
CA LYS A 414 -35.28 7.70 -15.50
C LYS A 414 -36.25 6.56 -15.23
N LEU A 415 -36.21 5.99 -14.03
CA LEU A 415 -37.14 4.95 -13.60
C LEU A 415 -38.57 5.48 -13.65
N THR A 416 -38.84 6.69 -13.16
CA THR A 416 -40.17 7.31 -13.25
C THR A 416 -40.62 7.49 -14.69
N VAL A 417 -39.76 7.98 -15.60
CA VAL A 417 -40.10 8.10 -17.03
C VAL A 417 -40.40 6.72 -17.63
N TYR A 418 -39.53 5.74 -17.38
CA TYR A 418 -39.69 4.37 -17.89
C TYR A 418 -40.96 3.69 -17.38
N PHE A 419 -41.29 3.83 -16.09
CA PHE A 419 -42.51 3.26 -15.50
C PHE A 419 -43.77 3.98 -15.97
N ASN A 420 -43.69 5.29 -16.24
CA ASN A 420 -44.82 6.04 -16.80
C ASN A 420 -45.05 5.71 -18.29
N GLU A 421 -43.99 5.41 -19.05
CA GLU A 421 -44.07 4.97 -20.46
C GLU A 421 -44.54 3.51 -20.57
N ASN A 422 -44.19 2.65 -19.62
CA ASN A 422 -44.60 1.24 -19.56
C ASN A 422 -45.77 1.04 -18.56
N LYS A 423 -46.94 1.60 -18.87
CA LYS A 423 -48.17 1.42 -18.07
C LYS A 423 -48.50 -0.08 -17.89
N GLY A 424 -48.31 -0.60 -16.69
CA GLY A 424 -48.76 -1.95 -16.31
C GLY A 424 -47.85 -2.74 -15.36
N TYR A 425 -46.63 -2.28 -15.09
CA TYR A 425 -45.69 -3.02 -14.25
C TYR A 425 -45.54 -2.40 -12.85
N ASN A 426 -46.12 -3.05 -11.83
CA ASN A 426 -45.79 -2.81 -10.43
C ASN A 426 -44.40 -3.42 -10.15
N ALA A 427 -43.34 -2.69 -10.50
CA ALA A 427 -41.98 -3.14 -10.23
C ALA A 427 -41.66 -2.93 -8.74
N ASN A 428 -41.54 -4.04 -8.01
CA ASN A 428 -40.92 -4.07 -6.70
C ASN A 428 -39.38 -4.05 -6.90
N ILE A 429 -38.62 -3.58 -5.92
CA ILE A 429 -37.14 -3.64 -5.91
C ILE A 429 -36.67 -5.08 -6.18
N ASN A 430 -37.42 -6.07 -5.70
CA ASN A 430 -37.17 -7.49 -5.95
C ASN A 430 -37.22 -7.87 -7.44
N THR A 431 -38.06 -7.21 -8.25
CA THR A 431 -38.17 -7.45 -9.70
C THR A 431 -37.00 -6.86 -10.49
N LEU A 432 -36.39 -5.79 -9.96
CA LEU A 432 -35.17 -5.18 -10.51
C LEU A 432 -33.94 -6.04 -10.16
N LEU A 433 -33.90 -6.60 -8.95
CA LEU A 433 -32.84 -7.49 -8.47
C LEU A 433 -32.85 -8.84 -9.21
N SER A 434 -34.01 -9.38 -9.57
CA SER A 434 -34.12 -10.58 -10.42
C SER A 434 -33.65 -10.35 -11.87
N GLY A 435 -33.58 -9.09 -12.34
CA GLY A 435 -32.98 -8.74 -13.63
C GLY A 435 -31.47 -8.50 -13.58
N PHE A 436 -30.88 -8.52 -12.38
CA PHE A 436 -29.44 -8.43 -12.12
C PHE A 436 -28.78 -9.81 -12.05
N GLU A 437 -29.50 -10.88 -12.39
CA GLU A 437 -28.88 -12.18 -12.59
C GLU A 437 -27.81 -12.09 -13.67
N LEU A 438 -26.63 -12.63 -13.36
CA LEU A 438 -25.46 -12.65 -14.24
C LEU A 438 -25.89 -13.02 -15.67
N PRO A 439 -25.43 -12.30 -16.71
CA PRO A 439 -25.67 -12.67 -18.09
C PRO A 439 -25.45 -14.17 -18.27
N SER A 440 -26.36 -14.86 -18.96
CA SER A 440 -26.35 -16.33 -19.11
C SER A 440 -24.97 -16.89 -19.51
N VAL A 441 -24.21 -16.13 -20.29
CA VAL A 441 -22.82 -16.41 -20.66
C VAL A 441 -21.89 -16.49 -19.45
N ILE A 442 -21.98 -15.55 -18.49
CA ILE A 442 -21.15 -15.53 -17.28
C ILE A 442 -21.59 -16.62 -16.29
N ARG A 443 -22.90 -16.86 -16.17
CA ARG A 443 -23.45 -17.94 -15.32
C ARG A 443 -23.00 -19.32 -15.79
N ALA A 444 -22.98 -19.57 -17.10
CA ALA A 444 -22.53 -20.84 -17.69
C ALA A 444 -21.05 -21.17 -17.40
N TYR A 445 -20.22 -20.18 -17.05
CA TYR A 445 -18.82 -20.39 -16.66
C TYR A 445 -18.62 -20.52 -15.14
N ILE A 446 -19.61 -20.15 -14.32
CA ILE A 446 -19.48 -20.09 -12.85
C ILE A 446 -20.20 -21.27 -12.19
N GLU A 447 -21.33 -21.72 -12.72
CA GLU A 447 -22.11 -22.84 -12.18
C GLU A 447 -22.51 -23.79 -13.30
N PRO A 448 -21.79 -24.91 -13.50
CA PRO A 448 -22.25 -25.96 -14.37
C PRO A 448 -23.28 -26.78 -13.59
N GLU A 449 -24.56 -26.53 -13.87
CA GLU A 449 -25.75 -27.38 -13.62
C GLU A 449 -26.88 -26.66 -12.87
N LYS A 450 -27.85 -26.13 -13.63
CA LYS A 450 -29.31 -26.32 -13.43
C LYS A 450 -30.11 -25.79 -14.64
N PRO A 451 -31.28 -26.39 -14.95
CA PRO A 451 -31.98 -26.17 -16.21
C PRO A 451 -32.89 -24.94 -16.22
N ASP A 452 -33.22 -24.55 -17.46
CA ASP A 452 -34.01 -23.43 -17.97
C ASP A 452 -35.02 -22.74 -17.03
N ILE A 453 -34.90 -21.41 -16.96
CA ILE A 453 -36.02 -20.51 -16.66
C ILE A 453 -36.33 -19.75 -17.95
N THR A 454 -37.52 -20.03 -18.47
CA THR A 454 -38.15 -19.37 -19.62
C THR A 454 -38.37 -17.88 -19.38
N ASP A 455 -37.86 -17.07 -20.31
CA ASP A 455 -38.44 -15.87 -20.90
C ASP A 455 -39.16 -14.88 -19.95
N LEU A 456 -38.40 -13.95 -19.35
CA LEU A 456 -38.93 -12.69 -18.80
C LEU A 456 -37.87 -11.56 -18.88
N ASN A 457 -38.28 -10.44 -19.48
CA ASN A 457 -37.77 -9.05 -19.35
C ASN A 457 -36.66 -8.55 -20.30
N ASN A 458 -37.10 -7.98 -21.43
CA ASN A 458 -36.35 -6.96 -22.18
C ASN A 458 -36.38 -5.61 -21.44
N ILE A 459 -35.65 -5.49 -20.33
CA ILE A 459 -35.25 -4.17 -19.83
C ILE A 459 -34.15 -3.67 -20.80
N ASP A 460 -34.42 -2.60 -21.55
CA ASP A 460 -33.40 -1.95 -22.39
C ASP A 460 -32.41 -1.19 -21.47
N PHE A 461 -31.50 -1.95 -20.87
CA PHE A 461 -30.48 -1.44 -19.96
C PHE A 461 -29.62 -0.35 -20.61
N ARG A 462 -29.44 -0.36 -21.93
CA ARG A 462 -28.67 0.68 -22.63
C ARG A 462 -29.32 2.05 -22.44
N LYS A 463 -30.65 2.15 -22.64
CA LYS A 463 -31.41 3.38 -22.38
C LYS A 463 -31.47 3.76 -20.90
N LEU A 464 -31.50 2.78 -19.99
CA LEU A 464 -31.48 3.04 -18.54
C LEU A 464 -30.13 3.63 -18.09
N PHE A 465 -29.00 3.17 -18.65
CA PHE A 465 -27.66 3.62 -18.27
C PHE A 465 -27.16 4.90 -19.00
N ASP A 466 -27.80 5.35 -20.08
CA ASP A 466 -27.42 6.57 -20.82
C ASP A 466 -27.44 7.88 -19.98
N GLY A 467 -26.30 8.54 -19.76
CA GLY A 467 -26.24 9.77 -18.93
C GLY A 467 -26.13 9.56 -17.40
N LEU A 468 -26.13 8.30 -16.94
CA LEU A 468 -25.55 7.89 -15.65
C LEU A 468 -24.01 7.80 -15.56
N PRO A 469 -23.19 7.83 -16.64
CA PRO A 469 -21.84 7.30 -16.56
C PRO A 469 -20.93 8.04 -15.60
N PHE A 470 -20.99 9.38 -15.51
CA PHE A 470 -20.06 10.09 -14.61
C PHE A 470 -20.23 9.74 -13.12
N PRO A 471 -21.40 10.00 -12.49
CA PRO A 471 -21.56 9.66 -11.07
C PRO A 471 -21.35 8.18 -10.81
N PHE A 472 -21.81 7.31 -11.72
CA PHE A 472 -21.59 5.87 -11.62
C PHE A 472 -20.11 5.52 -11.62
N PHE A 473 -19.34 5.92 -12.65
CA PHE A 473 -17.90 5.61 -12.73
C PHE A 473 -17.12 6.19 -11.54
N ALA A 474 -17.39 7.43 -11.14
CA ALA A 474 -16.70 8.04 -10.01
C ALA A 474 -16.97 7.27 -8.71
N LEU A 475 -18.22 6.86 -8.46
CA LEU A 475 -18.59 6.03 -7.32
C LEU A 475 -17.98 4.64 -7.38
N SER A 476 -17.95 4.00 -8.56
CA SER A 476 -17.33 2.69 -8.74
C SER A 476 -15.84 2.72 -8.40
N LEU A 477 -15.11 3.77 -8.80
CA LEU A 477 -13.69 3.91 -8.47
C LEU A 477 -13.48 4.12 -6.96
N ILE A 478 -14.28 4.97 -6.32
CA ILE A 478 -14.23 5.20 -4.86
C ILE A 478 -14.53 3.89 -4.12
N LEU A 479 -15.61 3.21 -4.49
CA LEU A 479 -15.99 1.92 -3.89
C LEU A 479 -14.90 0.86 -4.08
N SER A 480 -14.28 0.80 -5.26
CA SER A 480 -13.19 -0.14 -5.53
C SER A 480 -11.99 0.12 -4.62
N ALA A 481 -11.62 1.40 -4.42
CA ALA A 481 -10.53 1.77 -3.53
C ALA A 481 -10.85 1.44 -2.06
N THR A 482 -12.07 1.73 -1.60
CA THR A 482 -12.50 1.41 -0.22
C THR A 482 -12.57 -0.10 0.02
N TYR A 483 -13.03 -0.87 -0.97
CA TYR A 483 -13.06 -2.33 -0.91
C TYR A 483 -11.64 -2.91 -0.88
N ALA A 484 -10.76 -2.45 -1.77
CA ALA A 484 -9.36 -2.88 -1.78
C ALA A 484 -8.64 -2.53 -0.48
N SER A 485 -8.90 -1.34 0.09
CA SER A 485 -8.39 -0.90 1.39
C SER A 485 -8.81 -1.84 2.51
N SER A 486 -10.12 -2.11 2.60
CA SER A 486 -10.66 -3.09 3.55
C SER A 486 -9.98 -4.44 3.36
N ARG A 487 -9.98 -4.98 2.14
CA ARG A 487 -9.40 -6.30 1.87
C ARG A 487 -7.92 -6.40 2.28
N ALA A 488 -7.11 -5.41 1.95
CA ALA A 488 -5.69 -5.37 2.34
C ALA A 488 -5.52 -5.34 3.87
N MET A 489 -6.40 -4.66 4.59
CA MET A 489 -6.44 -4.62 6.05
C MET A 489 -6.82 -5.94 6.70
N TYR A 490 -7.75 -6.70 6.10
CA TYR A 490 -8.32 -7.91 6.69
C TYR A 490 -7.55 -9.19 6.30
N ASN A 491 -6.94 -9.22 5.11
CA ASN A 491 -6.23 -10.39 4.59
C ASN A 491 -5.07 -10.87 5.48
N THR A 492 -4.43 -9.98 6.24
CA THR A 492 -3.28 -10.33 7.10
C THR A 492 -3.72 -10.91 8.46
N ARG A 493 -5.00 -10.82 8.83
CA ARG A 493 -5.50 -11.23 10.15
C ARG A 493 -5.15 -12.66 10.56
N PRO A 494 -5.27 -13.69 9.71
CA PRO A 494 -4.92 -15.06 10.11
C PRO A 494 -3.46 -15.16 10.60
N LEU A 495 -2.54 -14.49 9.91
CA LEU A 495 -1.15 -14.40 10.34
C LEU A 495 -1.01 -13.65 11.66
N LEU A 496 -1.67 -12.49 11.81
CA LEU A 496 -1.55 -11.69 13.04
C LEU A 496 -2.11 -12.42 14.25
N SER A 497 -3.21 -13.16 14.08
CA SER A 497 -3.78 -14.00 15.13
C SER A 497 -2.86 -15.16 15.52
N LEU A 498 -2.26 -15.85 14.54
CA LEU A 498 -1.25 -16.89 14.81
C LEU A 498 -0.08 -16.30 15.58
N PHE A 499 0.48 -15.20 15.08
CA PHE A 499 1.65 -14.56 15.65
C PHE A 499 1.37 -13.98 17.05
N ALA A 500 0.19 -13.41 17.27
CA ALA A 500 -0.27 -12.96 18.58
C ALA A 500 -0.33 -14.09 19.60
N LYS A 501 -0.82 -15.26 19.17
CA LYS A 501 -0.92 -16.46 20.00
C LYS A 501 0.46 -17.01 20.37
N GLU A 502 1.35 -17.13 19.39
CA GLU A 502 2.73 -17.62 19.60
C GLU A 502 3.56 -16.69 20.49
N THR A 503 3.39 -15.37 20.34
CA THR A 503 4.15 -14.38 21.13
C THR A 503 3.48 -14.00 22.46
N GLY A 504 2.21 -14.36 22.64
CA GLY A 504 1.40 -13.99 23.81
C GLY A 504 1.15 -12.49 23.94
N ASN A 505 1.22 -11.72 22.84
CA ASN A 505 1.02 -10.27 22.82
C ASN A 505 -0.13 -9.90 21.88
N TYR A 506 -0.88 -8.85 22.23
CA TYR A 506 -1.92 -8.27 21.37
C TYR A 506 -2.87 -9.31 20.74
N VAL A 507 -3.30 -10.31 21.51
CA VAL A 507 -4.29 -11.30 21.08
C VAL A 507 -5.63 -10.60 20.85
N HIS A 508 -6.10 -10.62 19.61
CA HIS A 508 -7.34 -9.95 19.24
C HIS A 508 -8.54 -10.69 19.87
N PRO A 509 -9.52 -9.97 20.45
CA PRO A 509 -10.70 -10.60 21.02
C PRO A 509 -11.58 -11.20 19.90
N GLU A 510 -11.90 -12.49 19.99
CA GLU A 510 -12.67 -13.28 18.98
C GLU A 510 -14.19 -12.94 18.93
N ARG A 511 -14.63 -11.83 19.54
CA ARG A 511 -16.05 -11.68 19.93
C ARG A 511 -17.06 -11.29 18.84
N VAL A 512 -16.71 -11.13 17.56
CA VAL A 512 -17.70 -10.79 16.50
C VAL A 512 -17.25 -11.27 15.12
N LEU A 513 -18.17 -11.90 14.36
CA LEU A 513 -18.10 -12.12 12.91
C LEU A 513 -18.13 -10.77 12.19
N TRP A 514 -17.09 -10.43 11.44
CA TRP A 514 -17.12 -9.20 10.65
C TRP A 514 -17.89 -9.45 9.35
N LEU A 515 -18.63 -8.44 8.88
CA LEU A 515 -19.19 -8.44 7.53
C LEU A 515 -18.11 -8.70 6.47
N SER A 516 -16.87 -8.27 6.74
CA SER A 516 -15.71 -8.58 5.89
C SER A 516 -15.33 -10.07 5.88
N ASP A 517 -15.47 -10.75 7.01
CA ASP A 517 -15.15 -12.18 7.14
C ASP A 517 -16.18 -13.03 6.37
N THR A 518 -17.40 -12.52 6.18
CA THR A 518 -18.45 -13.17 5.36
C THR A 518 -18.22 -13.07 3.84
N PHE A 519 -17.28 -12.23 3.36
CA PHE A 519 -17.02 -12.10 1.92
C PHE A 519 -16.04 -13.14 1.35
N ASP A 520 -15.21 -13.75 2.19
CA ASP A 520 -14.29 -14.84 1.80
C ASP A 520 -14.76 -16.22 2.30
N ASP A 521 -15.76 -16.26 3.19
CA ASP A 521 -16.37 -17.51 3.60
C ASP A 521 -17.31 -18.02 2.50
N ASN A 522 -16.93 -19.14 1.85
CA ASN A 522 -17.77 -19.83 0.88
C ASN A 522 -19.12 -20.29 1.48
N ASN A 523 -19.27 -20.29 2.81
CA ASN A 523 -20.50 -20.68 3.49
C ASN A 523 -21.50 -19.54 3.68
N GLY A 524 -21.18 -18.30 3.30
CA GLY A 524 -22.16 -17.21 3.21
C GLY A 524 -23.06 -17.07 4.44
N VAL A 525 -22.49 -17.11 5.65
CA VAL A 525 -23.30 -16.97 6.87
C VAL A 525 -23.29 -15.52 7.32
N SER A 526 -24.20 -14.72 6.74
CA SER A 526 -24.78 -13.61 7.47
C SER A 526 -25.81 -14.17 8.45
N MET A 527 -25.55 -14.05 9.75
CA MET A 527 -26.62 -13.98 10.77
C MET A 527 -26.36 -12.80 11.69
#